data_AF-A0A2N6JDF5-F1
#
_entry.id   AF-A0A2N6JDF5-F1
#
_cell.length_a   1.000
_cell.length_b   1.000
_cell.length_c   1.000
_cell.angle_alpha   90.00
_cell.angle_beta   90.00
_cell.angle_gamma   90.00
#
_symmetry.space_group_name_H-M   'P 1'
#
loop_
_entity.id
_entity.type
_entity.pdbx_description
1 polymer ?
#
loop_
_entity_poly.entity_id
_entity_poly.type
_entity_poly.pdbx_seq_one_letter_code
_entity_poly.pdbx_strand_id
1 'polypeptide(L)'
;MQGFKRKLVYASLFEALAIVFTTVGLTVFAGHDSSHSWAAAVASSTIAFLWNFVFNGLFERWEARQPRRGRSFGRRAVHAIGFEGGLVMMLVPLFAWWLDISLWDALVLDFGLIVFFMIYTYLFNLLFDRIFGLPSSALPLESQPVQAKPAAPIAGAR
;
A
#
# COMPACT_ATOMS: atom_id res chain seq x y z
N MET A 1 -21.80 4.51 -6.88
CA MET A 1 -21.46 3.18 -7.47
C MET A 1 -20.99 2.24 -6.36
N GLN A 2 -21.51 1.01 -6.22
CA GLN A 2 -21.28 0.16 -5.03
C GLN A 2 -20.82 -1.27 -5.36
N GLY A 3 -20.35 -1.99 -4.34
CA GLY A 3 -20.01 -3.41 -4.40
C GLY A 3 -18.82 -3.73 -5.31
N PHE A 4 -18.84 -4.92 -5.93
CA PHE A 4 -17.77 -5.41 -6.80
C PHE A 4 -17.48 -4.48 -7.97
N LYS A 5 -18.52 -3.90 -8.57
CA LYS A 5 -18.40 -2.96 -9.70
C LYS A 5 -17.51 -1.77 -9.35
N ARG A 6 -17.69 -1.18 -8.15
CA ARG A 6 -16.87 -0.06 -7.66
C ARG A 6 -15.41 -0.48 -7.50
N LYS A 7 -15.17 -1.63 -6.87
CA LYS A 7 -13.82 -2.16 -6.62
C LYS A 7 -13.07 -2.37 -7.94
N LEU A 8 -13.74 -2.94 -8.94
CA LEU A 8 -13.15 -3.18 -10.25
C LEU A 8 -12.76 -1.88 -10.95
N VAL A 9 -13.68 -0.91 -11.05
CA VAL A 9 -13.38 0.39 -11.70
C VAL A 9 -12.31 1.17 -10.94
N TYR A 10 -12.37 1.16 -9.61
CA TYR A 10 -11.34 1.77 -8.77
C TYR A 10 -9.97 1.18 -9.07
N ALA A 11 -9.83 -0.15 -8.99
CA ALA A 11 -8.56 -0.84 -9.20
C ALA A 11 -8.05 -0.62 -10.63
N SER A 12 -8.89 -0.78 -11.65
CA SER A 12 -8.47 -0.60 -13.04
C SER A 12 -8.01 0.83 -13.35
N LEU A 13 -8.71 1.86 -12.86
CA LEU A 13 -8.31 3.26 -13.08
C LEU A 13 -7.04 3.61 -12.30
N PHE A 14 -6.95 3.12 -11.06
CA PHE A 14 -5.77 3.34 -10.21
C PHE A 14 -4.52 2.74 -10.85
N GLU A 15 -4.60 1.49 -11.29
CA GLU A 15 -3.48 0.78 -11.93
C GLU A 15 -3.11 1.40 -13.28
N ALA A 16 -4.09 1.76 -14.11
CA ALA A 16 -3.82 2.37 -15.42
C ALA A 16 -3.07 3.69 -15.29
N LEU A 17 -3.49 4.56 -14.37
CA LEU A 17 -2.81 5.83 -14.09
C LEU A 17 -1.44 5.63 -13.45
N ALA A 18 -1.32 4.67 -12.53
CA ALA A 18 -0.03 4.30 -11.94
C ALA A 18 0.96 3.89 -13.03
N ILE A 19 0.59 2.99 -13.94
CA ILE A 19 1.46 2.57 -15.06
C ILE A 19 1.89 3.77 -15.90
N VAL A 20 0.97 4.67 -16.26
CA VAL A 20 1.30 5.88 -17.04
C VAL A 20 2.30 6.77 -16.29
N PHE A 21 2.03 7.11 -15.02
CA PHE A 21 2.93 7.97 -14.25
C PHE A 21 4.30 7.35 -14.03
N THR A 22 4.35 6.05 -13.72
CA THR A 22 5.62 5.35 -13.50
C THR A 22 6.41 5.26 -14.80
N THR A 23 5.77 4.94 -15.93
CA THR A 23 6.42 4.87 -17.24
C THR A 23 6.97 6.23 -17.69
N VAL A 24 6.19 7.30 -17.52
CA VAL A 24 6.64 8.67 -17.86
C VAL A 24 7.78 9.09 -16.92
N GLY A 25 7.65 8.85 -15.61
CA GLY A 25 8.71 9.15 -14.64
C GLY A 25 10.01 8.42 -14.99
N LEU A 26 9.95 7.11 -15.21
CA LEU A 26 11.12 6.31 -15.57
C LEU A 26 11.73 6.73 -16.91
N THR A 27 10.93 7.01 -17.94
CA THR A 27 11.49 7.41 -19.25
C THR A 27 12.11 8.81 -19.22
N VAL A 28 11.52 9.76 -18.50
CA VAL A 28 12.06 11.13 -18.36
C VAL A 28 13.31 11.17 -17.48
N PHE A 29 13.34 10.40 -16.39
CA PHE A 29 14.44 10.46 -15.43
C PHE A 29 15.54 9.42 -15.67
N ALA A 30 15.21 8.23 -16.18
CA ALA A 30 16.16 7.13 -16.31
C ALA A 30 16.68 6.91 -17.74
N GLY A 31 16.06 7.45 -18.79
CA GLY A 31 16.61 7.44 -20.16
C GLY A 31 16.90 6.06 -20.80
N HIS A 32 16.50 4.95 -20.18
CA HIS A 32 16.92 3.59 -20.57
C HIS A 32 15.84 2.79 -21.31
N ASP A 33 16.27 1.98 -22.28
CA ASP A 33 15.47 1.03 -23.07
C ASP A 33 14.79 -0.03 -22.19
N SER A 34 13.47 -0.12 -22.29
CA SER A 34 12.57 -0.74 -21.30
C SER A 34 12.44 -2.27 -21.37
N SER A 35 13.45 -3.00 -21.86
CA SER A 35 13.36 -4.47 -21.99
C SER A 35 13.66 -5.24 -20.70
N HIS A 36 14.36 -4.64 -19.73
CA HIS A 36 14.78 -5.30 -18.48
C HIS A 36 14.03 -4.83 -17.20
N SER A 37 13.13 -3.85 -17.29
CA SER A 37 12.44 -3.26 -16.13
C SER A 37 11.51 -4.22 -15.39
N TRP A 38 10.98 -5.24 -16.06
CA TRP A 38 10.11 -6.24 -15.44
C TRP A 38 10.87 -7.17 -14.49
N ALA A 39 12.14 -7.48 -14.78
CA ALA A 39 12.95 -8.36 -13.92
C ALA A 39 13.33 -7.66 -12.60
N ALA A 40 13.64 -6.36 -12.64
CA ALA A 40 13.82 -5.56 -11.42
C ALA A 40 12.54 -5.48 -10.57
N ALA A 41 11.38 -5.34 -11.22
CA ALA A 41 10.09 -5.33 -10.53
C ALA A 41 9.81 -6.68 -9.83
N VAL A 42 10.10 -7.80 -10.50
CA VAL A 42 9.95 -9.14 -9.92
C VAL A 42 10.95 -9.37 -8.77
N ALA A 43 12.21 -8.98 -8.95
CA ALA A 43 13.24 -9.10 -7.92
C ALA A 43 12.92 -8.27 -6.67
N SER A 44 12.59 -6.98 -6.84
CA SER A 44 12.23 -6.08 -5.75
C SER A 44 10.96 -6.55 -5.01
N SER A 45 9.92 -6.99 -5.74
CA SER A 45 8.71 -7.56 -5.14
C SER A 45 8.99 -8.83 -4.33
N THR A 46 9.87 -9.70 -4.83
CA THR A 46 10.27 -10.92 -4.12
C THR A 46 11.04 -10.60 -2.84
N ILE A 47 11.98 -9.66 -2.90
CA ILE A 47 12.72 -9.19 -1.72
C ILE A 47 11.76 -8.57 -0.70
N ALA A 48 10.84 -7.70 -1.14
CA ALA A 48 9.87 -7.07 -0.26
C ALA A 48 8.97 -8.10 0.43
N PHE A 49 8.50 -9.11 -0.32
CA PHE A 49 7.68 -10.19 0.23
C PHE A 49 8.44 -11.02 1.27
N LEU A 50 9.66 -11.45 0.95
CA LEU A 50 10.51 -12.25 1.84
C LEU A 50 10.89 -11.45 3.09
N TRP A 51 11.27 -10.19 2.93
CA TRP A 51 11.61 -9.31 4.04
C TRP A 51 10.41 -9.07 4.95
N ASN A 52 9.22 -8.85 4.39
CA ASN A 52 8.01 -8.69 5.18
C ASN A 52 7.75 -9.92 6.07
N PHE A 53 7.89 -11.12 5.51
CA PHE A 53 7.72 -12.35 6.27
C PHE A 53 8.79 -12.51 7.38
N VAL A 54 10.05 -12.31 7.03
CA VAL A 54 11.19 -12.43 7.96
C VAL A 54 11.11 -11.38 9.06
N PHE A 55 10.93 -10.12 8.71
CA PHE A 55 10.86 -9.00 9.65
C PHE A 55 9.69 -9.15 10.61
N ASN A 56 8.47 -9.41 10.11
CA ASN A 56 7.32 -9.61 10.98
C ASN A 56 7.55 -10.78 11.93
N GLY A 57 8.07 -11.91 11.43
CA GLY A 57 8.38 -13.07 12.27
C GLY A 57 9.50 -12.83 13.30
N LEU A 58 10.48 -11.99 12.99
CA LEU A 58 11.52 -11.59 13.96
C LEU A 58 10.96 -10.61 14.99
N PHE A 59 10.15 -9.66 14.55
CA PHE A 59 9.55 -8.65 15.41
C PHE A 59 8.55 -9.25 16.39
N GLU A 60 7.70 -10.18 15.95
CA GLU A 60 6.79 -10.92 16.82
C GLU A 60 7.54 -11.73 17.88
N ARG A 61 8.62 -12.42 17.49
CA ARG A 61 9.50 -13.13 18.45
C ARG A 61 10.15 -12.18 19.44
N TRP A 62 10.54 -10.99 19.00
CA TRP A 62 11.08 -9.94 19.86
C TRP A 62 10.03 -9.39 20.82
N GLU A 63 8.80 -9.11 20.34
CA GLU A 63 7.68 -8.64 21.16
C GLU A 63 7.27 -9.68 22.22
N ALA A 64 7.27 -10.96 21.85
CA ALA A 64 6.94 -12.06 22.76
C ALA A 64 7.91 -12.16 23.94
N ARG A 65 9.16 -11.69 23.78
CA ARG A 65 10.19 -11.67 24.83
C ARG A 65 10.11 -10.43 25.73
N GLN A 66 9.25 -9.46 25.43
CA GLN A 66 9.18 -8.22 26.21
C GLN A 66 8.28 -8.35 27.45
N PRO A 67 8.70 -7.85 28.64
CA PRO A 67 7.94 -7.95 29.88
C PRO A 67 6.60 -7.20 29.88
N ARG A 68 6.52 -6.09 29.15
CA ARG A 68 5.28 -5.30 29.03
C ARG A 68 4.51 -5.70 27.78
N ARG A 69 3.27 -6.13 27.94
CA ARG A 69 2.34 -6.41 26.83
C ARG A 69 1.55 -5.14 26.50
N GLY A 70 1.44 -4.83 25.19
CA GLY A 70 0.82 -3.61 24.68
C GLY A 70 1.69 -2.91 23.63
N ARG A 71 1.08 -2.51 22.50
CA ARG A 71 1.80 -1.88 21.38
C ARG A 71 1.84 -0.36 21.57
N SER A 72 2.75 0.09 22.44
CA SER A 72 3.00 1.52 22.68
C SER A 72 3.43 2.23 21.39
N PHE A 73 3.27 3.56 21.34
CA PHE A 73 3.70 4.37 20.20
C PHE A 73 5.16 4.09 19.82
N GLY A 74 6.06 3.98 20.81
CA GLY A 74 7.47 3.66 20.58
C GLY A 74 7.69 2.30 19.89
N ARG A 75 6.91 1.26 20.20
CA ARG A 75 7.03 -0.03 19.51
C ARG A 75 6.57 0.05 18.06
N ARG A 76 5.53 0.84 17.78
CA ARG A 76 5.06 1.09 16.42
C ARG A 76 6.12 1.85 15.61
N ALA A 77 6.77 2.85 16.21
CA ALA A 77 7.85 3.58 15.59
C ALA A 77 9.07 2.69 15.29
N VAL A 78 9.52 1.87 16.25
CA VAL A 78 10.62 0.92 16.04
C VAL A 78 10.28 -0.10 14.94
N HIS A 79 9.05 -0.61 14.92
CA HIS A 79 8.58 -1.49 13.85
C HIS A 79 8.65 -0.80 12.48
N ALA A 80 8.06 0.38 12.36
CA ALA A 80 8.00 1.11 11.10
C ALA A 80 9.40 1.48 10.59
N ILE A 81 10.23 2.06 11.46
CA ILE A 81 11.60 2.46 11.10
C ILE A 81 12.46 1.23 10.75
N GLY A 82 12.35 0.14 11.51
CA GLY A 82 13.10 -1.08 11.25
C GLY A 82 12.65 -1.79 9.97
N PHE A 83 11.35 -1.83 9.71
CA PHE A 83 10.79 -2.42 8.50
C PHE A 83 11.25 -1.66 7.26
N GLU A 84 10.99 -0.34 7.27
CA GLU A 84 11.27 0.55 6.14
C GLU A 84 12.77 0.67 5.92
N GLY A 85 13.55 0.91 6.99
CA GLY A 85 15.00 1.00 6.91
C GLY A 85 15.65 -0.29 6.40
N GLY A 86 15.13 -1.45 6.81
CA GLY A 86 15.58 -2.74 6.30
C GLY A 86 15.32 -2.93 4.81
N LEU A 87 14.14 -2.52 4.32
CA LEU A 87 13.82 -2.54 2.89
C LEU A 87 14.73 -1.61 2.10
N VAL A 88 14.90 -0.36 2.54
CA VAL A 88 15.77 0.63 1.88
C VAL A 88 17.20 0.08 1.76
N MET A 89 17.74 -0.53 2.83
CA MET A 89 19.08 -1.12 2.82
C MET A 89 19.27 -2.26 1.82
N MET A 90 18.20 -2.93 1.38
CA MET A 90 18.26 -4.00 0.37
C MET A 90 17.86 -3.53 -1.03
N LEU A 91 16.83 -2.68 -1.14
CA LEU A 91 16.29 -2.21 -2.41
C LEU A 91 17.16 -1.13 -3.06
N VAL A 92 17.72 -0.21 -2.28
CA VAL A 92 18.57 0.87 -2.83
C VAL A 92 19.81 0.32 -3.53
N PRO A 93 20.59 -0.62 -2.94
CA PRO A 93 21.70 -1.24 -3.66
C PRO A 93 21.27 -2.02 -4.89
N LEU A 94 20.11 -2.69 -4.84
CA LEU A 94 19.56 -3.39 -5.99
C LEU A 94 19.25 -2.41 -7.13
N PHE A 95 18.56 -1.30 -6.85
CA PHE A 95 18.22 -0.31 -7.86
C PHE A 95 19.45 0.43 -8.40
N ALA A 96 20.41 0.78 -7.53
CA ALA A 96 21.66 1.37 -7.96
C ALA A 96 22.42 0.45 -8.94
N TRP A 97 22.52 -0.84 -8.60
CA TRP A 97 23.15 -1.83 -9.47
C TRP A 97 22.37 -2.09 -10.76
N TRP A 98 21.03 -2.16 -10.68
CA TRP A 98 20.19 -2.51 -11.84
C TRP A 98 20.03 -1.38 -12.84
N LEU A 99 19.87 -0.15 -12.35
CA LEU A 99 19.65 1.04 -13.17
C LEU A 99 20.96 1.75 -13.53
N ASP A 100 22.10 1.24 -13.05
CA ASP A 100 23.43 1.83 -13.20
C ASP A 100 23.47 3.31 -12.75
N ILE A 101 22.87 3.57 -11.59
CA ILE A 101 22.82 4.90 -10.96
C ILE A 101 23.55 4.89 -9.62
N SER A 102 23.91 6.07 -9.10
CA SER A 102 24.55 6.14 -7.79
C SER A 102 23.61 5.68 -6.68
N LEU A 103 24.17 5.23 -5.54
CA LEU A 103 23.37 4.89 -4.35
C LEU A 103 22.52 6.08 -3.87
N TRP A 104 23.01 7.31 -4.07
CA TRP A 104 22.25 8.52 -3.74
C TRP A 104 21.05 8.69 -4.67
N ASP A 105 21.23 8.54 -5.98
CA ASP A 105 20.15 8.67 -6.95
C ASP A 105 19.12 7.55 -6.77
N ALA A 106 19.56 6.32 -6.46
CA ALA A 106 18.67 5.20 -6.15
C ALA A 106 17.86 5.44 -4.86
N LEU A 107 18.47 6.02 -3.82
CA LEU A 107 17.78 6.40 -2.59
C LEU A 107 16.74 7.51 -2.84
N VAL A 108 17.11 8.52 -3.62
CA VAL A 108 16.21 9.62 -4.01
C VAL A 108 15.07 9.11 -4.88
N LEU A 109 15.33 8.19 -5.79
CA LEU A 109 14.33 7.54 -6.63
C LEU A 109 13.34 6.73 -5.79
N ASP A 110 13.83 5.87 -4.89
CA ASP A 110 12.99 5.05 -4.01
C ASP A 110 12.11 5.92 -3.10
N PHE A 111 12.70 6.90 -2.43
CA PHE A 111 11.97 7.85 -1.59
C PHE A 111 10.98 8.69 -2.39
N GLY A 112 11.38 9.16 -3.57
CA GLY A 112 10.55 9.94 -4.49
C GLY A 112 9.31 9.15 -4.93
N LEU A 113 9.48 7.87 -5.27
CA LEU A 113 8.37 6.98 -5.62
C LEU A 113 7.43 6.77 -4.43
N ILE A 114 7.95 6.50 -3.22
CA ILE A 114 7.13 6.33 -2.01
C ILE A 114 6.27 7.58 -1.76
N VAL A 115 6.89 8.75 -1.73
CA VAL A 115 6.18 10.02 -1.47
C VAL A 115 5.19 10.34 -2.59
N PHE A 116 5.58 10.14 -3.84
CA PHE A 116 4.70 10.33 -4.99
C PHE A 116 3.46 9.44 -4.92
N PHE A 117 3.64 8.13 -4.72
CA PHE A 117 2.52 7.18 -4.63
C PHE A 117 1.64 7.43 -3.41
N MET A 118 2.20 7.90 -2.30
CA MET A 118 1.42 8.31 -1.13
C MET A 118 0.48 9.48 -1.46
N ILE A 119 1.01 10.54 -2.07
CA ILE A 119 0.22 11.72 -2.47
C ILE A 119 -0.78 11.34 -3.55
N TYR A 120 -0.35 10.60 -4.58
CA TYR A 120 -1.19 10.10 -5.66
C TYR A 120 -2.37 9.29 -5.12
N THR A 121 -2.12 8.33 -4.21
CA THR A 121 -3.18 7.50 -3.62
C THR A 121 -4.20 8.35 -2.88
N TYR A 122 -3.74 9.31 -2.08
CA TYR A 122 -4.62 10.23 -1.37
C TYR A 122 -5.50 11.07 -2.32
N LEU A 123 -4.89 11.70 -3.33
CA LEU A 123 -5.59 12.54 -4.30
C LEU A 123 -6.56 11.73 -5.16
N PHE A 124 -6.13 10.55 -5.61
CA PHE A 124 -6.98 9.63 -6.36
C PHE A 124 -8.20 9.23 -5.54
N ASN A 125 -8.02 8.85 -4.27
CA ASN A 125 -9.14 8.50 -3.39
C ASN A 125 -10.12 9.66 -3.24
N LEU A 126 -9.61 10.86 -2.98
CA LEU A 126 -10.44 12.05 -2.84
C LEU A 126 -11.24 12.35 -4.12
N LEU A 127 -10.59 12.27 -5.28
CA LEU A 127 -11.22 12.56 -6.56
C LEU A 127 -12.22 11.47 -6.95
N PHE A 128 -11.86 10.20 -6.76
CA PHE A 128 -12.74 9.07 -7.01
C PHE A 128 -14.00 9.13 -6.14
N ASP A 129 -13.85 9.48 -4.86
CA ASP A 129 -14.99 9.65 -3.95
C ASP A 129 -15.86 10.85 -4.32
N ARG A 130 -15.26 11.95 -4.80
CA ARG A 130 -16.03 13.09 -5.34
C ARG A 130 -16.83 12.73 -6.59
N ILE A 131 -16.28 11.93 -7.50
CA ILE A 131 -16.92 11.59 -8.78
C ILE A 131 -17.96 10.48 -8.62
N PHE A 132 -17.65 9.43 -7.87
CA PHE A 132 -18.47 8.21 -7.79
C PHE A 132 -19.27 8.07 -6.49
N GLY A 133 -19.11 9.03 -5.56
CA GLY A 133 -19.71 9.05 -4.23
C GLY A 133 -19.01 8.10 -3.25
N LEU A 134 -19.35 8.20 -1.97
CA LEU A 134 -18.80 7.32 -0.93
C LEU A 134 -19.35 5.88 -1.05
N PRO A 135 -18.57 4.86 -0.61
CA PRO A 135 -19.10 3.52 -0.47
C PRO A 135 -20.16 3.47 0.65
N SER A 136 -21.11 2.55 0.55
CA SER A 136 -22.21 2.43 1.53
C SER A 136 -21.72 2.23 2.97
N SER A 137 -20.55 1.60 3.15
CA SER A 137 -19.89 1.43 4.44
C SER A 137 -19.37 2.73 5.07
N ALA A 138 -19.19 3.79 4.28
CA ALA A 138 -18.67 5.08 4.73
C ALA A 138 -19.76 6.17 4.77
N LEU A 139 -21.00 5.85 4.42
CA LEU A 139 -22.12 6.77 4.54
C LEU A 139 -22.52 6.94 6.03
N PRO A 140 -22.90 8.15 6.47
CA PRO A 140 -23.48 8.36 7.79
C PRO A 140 -24.64 7.39 8.08
N LEU A 141 -24.74 6.91 9.31
CA LEU A 141 -25.72 5.88 9.72
C LEU A 141 -27.18 6.29 9.41
N GLU A 142 -27.49 7.59 9.47
CA GLU A 142 -28.80 8.15 9.12
C GLU A 142 -29.19 7.96 7.64
N SER A 143 -28.19 7.81 6.76
CA SER A 143 -28.36 7.73 5.31
C SER A 143 -28.28 6.30 4.77
N GLN A 144 -28.18 5.30 5.64
CA GLN A 144 -28.32 3.91 5.23
C GLN A 144 -29.81 3.57 5.08
N PRO A 145 -30.26 3.00 3.94
CA PRO A 145 -31.62 2.50 3.84
C PRO A 145 -31.82 1.50 4.96
N VAL A 146 -32.84 1.71 5.79
CA VAL A 146 -33.19 0.88 6.95
C VAL A 146 -33.18 -0.58 6.49
N GLN A 147 -32.08 -1.30 6.76
CA GLN A 147 -32.09 -2.74 6.66
C GLN A 147 -33.01 -3.15 7.79
N ALA A 148 -34.27 -3.44 7.45
CA ALA A 148 -35.25 -3.95 8.37
C ALA A 148 -34.65 -5.19 9.03
N LYS A 149 -34.17 -5.00 10.26
CA LYS A 149 -33.79 -6.09 11.15
C LYS A 149 -34.97 -7.07 11.13
N PRO A 150 -34.78 -8.34 10.74
CA PRO A 150 -35.86 -9.31 10.77
C PRO A 150 -36.45 -9.29 12.17
N ALA A 151 -37.74 -8.97 12.27
CA ALA A 151 -38.45 -9.03 13.54
C ALA A 151 -38.23 -10.43 14.10
N ALA A 152 -37.66 -10.50 15.32
CA ALA A 152 -37.49 -11.76 16.01
C ALA A 152 -38.87 -12.46 16.05
N PRO A 153 -38.94 -13.77 15.74
CA PRO A 153 -40.20 -14.48 15.84
C PRO A 153 -40.70 -14.34 17.28
N ILE A 154 -41.92 -13.84 17.42
CA ILE A 154 -42.58 -13.67 18.71
C ILE A 154 -42.82 -15.09 19.24
N ALA A 155 -41.89 -15.58 20.05
CA ALA A 155 -42.07 -16.81 20.80
C ALA A 155 -43.15 -16.54 21.86
N GLY A 156 -44.38 -16.95 21.59
CA GLY A 156 -45.45 -16.91 22.59
C GLY A 156 -46.82 -16.61 22.03
N ALA A 157 -47.43 -17.61 21.37
CA ALA A 157 -48.88 -17.70 21.29
C ALA A 157 -49.27 -19.16 21.52
N ARG A 158 -49.43 -19.47 22.81
CA ARG A 158 -50.25 -20.49 23.48
C ARG A 158 -50.30 -21.90 22.90
#